data_AF-H9FCX5-F1
#
_entry.id   AF-H9FCX5-F1
#
_cell.length_a   1.000
_cell.length_b   1.000
_cell.length_c   1.000
_cell.angle_alpha   90.00
_cell.angle_beta   90.00
_cell.angle_gamma   90.00
#
_symmetry.space_group_name_H-M   'P 1'
#
loop_
_entity.id
_entity.type
_entity.pdbx_description
1 polymer ?
#
loop_
_entity_poly.entity_id
_entity_poly.type
_entity_poly.pdbx_seq_one_letter_code
_entity_poly.pdbx_strand_id
1 'polypeptide(L)'
;SLRLKQLQARAIRVLTESPPSLVAPLTSIFQLQDADRSCLLVHVHRLHQEGRFREAVMLGTTLKLQPELDVEKMSVPLLLQDKVALVERYVAGFPDLQRRLLALMDSWCQPGFDIKDVARQYPEVTSLSLEKLSPKVLSRQVLRLQERYGVAPALCPNAAMWQRLAALRHLCHKRFVEKSLSQENWADHVRGLVEQSPWLQEQLSQLLVSHGDPVT
;
A
#
# COMPACT_ATOMS: atom_id res chain seq x y z
N SER A 1 -30.39 22.26 -15.66
CA SER A 1 -31.82 21.99 -15.43
C SER A 1 -31.98 20.83 -14.44
N LEU A 2 -33.09 20.76 -13.68
CA LEU A 2 -33.37 19.66 -12.74
C LEU A 2 -33.32 18.28 -13.44
N ARG A 3 -33.83 18.22 -14.67
CA ARG A 3 -33.86 17.01 -15.50
C ARG A 3 -32.47 16.48 -15.84
N LEU A 4 -31.50 17.37 -16.14
CA LEU A 4 -30.12 16.96 -16.40
C LEU A 4 -29.49 16.35 -15.15
N LYS A 5 -29.67 16.96 -13.98
CA LYS A 5 -29.15 16.41 -12.71
C LYS A 5 -29.70 15.01 -12.40
N GLN A 6 -30.98 14.78 -12.68
CA GLN A 6 -31.60 13.45 -12.53
C GLN A 6 -31.01 12.42 -13.52
N LEU A 7 -30.78 12.82 -14.76
CA LEU A 7 -30.14 11.96 -15.76
C LEU A 7 -28.69 11.63 -15.39
N GLN A 8 -27.94 12.62 -14.92
CA GLN A 8 -26.57 12.44 -14.42
C GLN A 8 -26.53 11.45 -13.25
N ALA A 9 -27.42 11.60 -12.26
CA ALA A 9 -27.52 10.69 -11.13
C ALA A 9 -27.80 9.24 -11.57
N ARG A 10 -28.65 9.04 -12.57
CA ARG A 10 -28.93 7.72 -13.14
C ARG A 10 -27.73 7.18 -13.93
N ALA A 11 -27.10 8.01 -14.74
CA ALA A 11 -25.92 7.64 -15.54
C ALA A 11 -24.74 7.23 -14.65
N ILE A 12 -24.52 7.89 -13.52
CA ILE A 12 -23.47 7.53 -12.56
C ILE A 12 -23.68 6.10 -12.02
N ARG A 13 -24.93 5.73 -11.66
CA ARG A 13 -25.23 4.37 -11.21
C ARG A 13 -24.90 3.34 -12.30
N VAL A 14 -25.33 3.61 -13.52
CA VAL A 14 -25.03 2.75 -14.68
C VAL A 14 -23.53 2.66 -14.95
N LEU A 15 -22.79 3.76 -14.82
CA LEU A 15 -21.35 3.82 -15.08
C LEU A 15 -20.55 2.90 -14.16
N THR A 16 -20.97 2.75 -12.90
CA THR A 16 -20.32 1.84 -11.94
C THR A 16 -20.49 0.36 -12.27
N GLU A 17 -21.54 0.01 -13.02
CA GLU A 17 -21.88 -1.37 -13.40
C GLU A 17 -21.51 -1.67 -14.87
N SER A 18 -21.07 -0.65 -15.60
CA SER A 18 -20.80 -0.74 -17.04
C SER A 18 -19.40 -1.27 -17.33
N PRO A 19 -19.20 -1.98 -18.46
CA PRO A 19 -17.87 -2.32 -18.95
C PRO A 19 -17.03 -1.06 -19.20
N PRO A 20 -15.69 -1.14 -19.06
CA PRO A 20 -14.79 0.00 -19.23
C PRO A 20 -14.95 0.77 -20.56
N SER A 21 -15.35 0.07 -21.63
CA SER A 21 -15.59 0.67 -22.95
C SER A 21 -16.73 1.69 -22.99
N LEU A 22 -17.71 1.58 -22.08
CA LEU A 22 -18.85 2.49 -22.01
C LEU A 22 -18.63 3.68 -21.09
N VAL A 23 -17.56 3.67 -20.28
CA VAL A 23 -17.29 4.71 -19.28
C VAL A 23 -17.08 6.08 -19.94
N ALA A 24 -16.20 6.17 -20.94
CA ALA A 24 -15.92 7.44 -21.63
C ALA A 24 -17.13 7.98 -22.42
N PRO A 25 -17.85 7.16 -23.22
CA PRO A 25 -19.09 7.59 -23.86
C PRO A 25 -20.15 8.10 -22.89
N LEU A 26 -20.43 7.38 -21.79
CA LEU A 26 -21.43 7.79 -20.81
C LEU A 26 -21.04 9.08 -20.08
N THR A 27 -19.75 9.23 -19.76
CA THR A 27 -19.22 10.47 -19.14
C THR A 27 -19.44 11.67 -20.06
N SER A 28 -19.22 11.50 -21.36
CA SER A 28 -19.40 12.55 -22.37
C SER A 28 -20.88 12.87 -22.61
N ILE A 29 -21.71 11.86 -22.90
CA ILE A 29 -23.15 12.02 -23.22
C ILE A 29 -23.90 12.75 -22.09
N PHE A 30 -23.60 12.38 -20.84
CA PHE A 30 -24.28 12.96 -19.67
C PHE A 30 -23.51 14.14 -19.05
N GLN A 31 -22.40 14.59 -19.67
CA GLN A 31 -21.57 15.70 -19.19
C GLN A 31 -21.23 15.56 -17.70
N LEU A 32 -20.80 14.36 -17.30
CA LEU A 32 -20.62 14.04 -15.87
C LEU A 32 -19.48 14.85 -15.22
N GLN A 33 -18.55 15.39 -16.02
CA GLN A 33 -17.48 16.27 -15.51
C GLN A 33 -18.00 17.66 -15.09
N ASP A 34 -19.13 18.08 -15.66
CA ASP A 34 -19.79 19.36 -15.33
C ASP A 34 -20.84 19.18 -14.22
N ALA A 35 -21.02 17.95 -13.73
CA ALA A 35 -21.93 17.68 -12.62
C ALA A 35 -21.39 18.30 -11.32
N ASP A 36 -22.32 18.58 -10.41
CA ASP A 36 -22.00 19.10 -9.08
C ASP A 36 -21.07 18.13 -8.33
N ARG A 37 -19.82 18.56 -8.10
CA ARG A 37 -18.79 17.78 -7.41
C ARG A 37 -19.27 17.26 -6.05
N SER A 38 -20.01 18.06 -5.28
CA SER A 38 -20.50 17.64 -3.97
C SER A 38 -21.47 16.46 -4.10
N CYS A 39 -22.34 16.46 -5.11
CA CYS A 39 -23.22 15.32 -5.39
C CYS A 39 -22.44 14.06 -5.82
N LEU A 40 -21.37 14.23 -6.61
CA LEU A 40 -20.51 13.12 -7.04
C LEU A 40 -19.79 12.48 -5.85
N LEU A 41 -19.22 13.30 -4.95
CA LEU A 41 -18.54 12.83 -3.75
C LEU A 41 -19.49 12.07 -2.81
N VAL A 42 -20.72 12.56 -2.62
CA VAL A 42 -21.76 11.83 -1.87
C VAL A 42 -22.04 10.46 -2.47
N HIS A 43 -22.00 10.33 -3.81
CA HIS A 43 -22.18 9.03 -4.45
C HIS A 43 -20.98 8.09 -4.23
N VAL A 44 -19.76 8.61 -4.33
CA VAL A 44 -18.54 7.84 -4.03
C VAL A 44 -18.55 7.34 -2.58
N HIS A 45 -18.89 8.19 -1.63
CA HIS A 45 -18.97 7.80 -0.21
C HIS A 45 -20.07 6.77 0.05
N ARG A 46 -21.20 6.86 -0.64
CA ARG A 46 -22.26 5.85 -0.54
C ARG A 46 -21.80 4.49 -1.05
N LEU A 47 -21.16 4.44 -2.21
CA LEU A 47 -20.59 3.19 -2.75
C LEU A 47 -19.59 2.58 -1.76
N HIS A 48 -18.76 3.41 -1.13
CA HIS A 48 -17.83 2.96 -0.10
C HIS A 48 -18.56 2.36 1.13
N GLN A 49 -19.58 3.04 1.64
CA GLN A 49 -20.42 2.55 2.75
C GLN A 49 -21.17 1.25 2.42
N GLU A 50 -21.53 1.05 1.14
CA GLU A 50 -22.16 -0.17 0.64
C GLU A 50 -21.15 -1.33 0.41
N GLY A 51 -19.87 -1.15 0.74
CA GLY A 51 -18.82 -2.15 0.48
C GLY A 51 -18.38 -2.25 -0.99
N ARG A 52 -18.89 -1.37 -1.85
CA ARG A 52 -18.59 -1.29 -3.30
C ARG A 52 -17.31 -0.50 -3.55
N PHE A 53 -16.21 -0.90 -2.91
CA PHE A 53 -14.95 -0.16 -2.90
C PHE A 53 -14.32 -0.01 -4.29
N ARG A 54 -14.45 -1.03 -5.14
CA ARG A 54 -13.92 -0.99 -6.52
C ARG A 54 -14.62 0.08 -7.32
N GLU A 55 -15.95 0.13 -7.24
CA GLU A 55 -16.77 1.10 -7.96
C GLU A 55 -16.56 2.51 -7.43
N ALA A 56 -16.44 2.69 -6.11
CA ALA A 56 -16.10 3.98 -5.52
C ALA A 56 -14.78 4.54 -6.09
N VAL A 57 -13.74 3.71 -6.12
CA VAL A 57 -12.42 4.10 -6.65
C VAL A 57 -12.43 4.30 -8.16
N MET A 58 -13.14 3.46 -8.92
CA MET A 58 -13.30 3.62 -10.37
C MET A 58 -14.02 4.92 -10.72
N LEU A 59 -15.10 5.25 -10.01
CA LEU A 59 -15.84 6.48 -10.21
C LEU A 59 -14.98 7.70 -9.85
N GLY A 60 -14.32 7.66 -8.69
CA GLY A 60 -13.39 8.71 -8.26
C GLY A 60 -12.26 8.93 -9.26
N THR A 61 -11.73 7.86 -9.85
CA THR A 61 -10.69 7.95 -10.89
C THR A 61 -11.22 8.54 -12.20
N THR A 62 -12.36 8.02 -12.68
CA THR A 62 -12.98 8.43 -13.95
C THR A 62 -13.31 9.92 -13.96
N LEU A 63 -13.84 10.43 -12.84
CA LEU A 63 -14.27 11.82 -12.71
C LEU A 63 -13.21 12.74 -12.09
N LYS A 64 -11.98 12.24 -11.89
CA LYS A 64 -10.86 12.98 -11.31
C LYS A 64 -11.16 13.62 -9.95
N LEU A 65 -11.83 12.87 -9.07
CA LEU A 65 -12.25 13.31 -7.72
C LEU A 65 -11.22 12.96 -6.64
N GLN A 66 -10.11 12.31 -6.98
CA GLN A 66 -9.15 11.79 -5.98
C GLN A 66 -8.60 12.84 -5.00
N PRO A 67 -8.31 14.10 -5.38
CA PRO A 67 -7.84 15.12 -4.44
C PRO A 67 -8.82 15.44 -3.30
N GLU A 68 -10.12 15.21 -3.52
CA GLU A 68 -11.19 15.50 -2.56
C GLU A 68 -11.52 14.28 -1.68
N LEU A 69 -10.90 13.13 -1.95
CA LEU A 69 -11.18 11.87 -1.28
C LEU A 69 -10.04 11.46 -0.36
N ASP A 70 -10.39 10.79 0.73
CA ASP A 70 -9.41 10.23 1.64
C ASP A 70 -8.76 8.99 1.01
N VAL A 71 -7.49 9.13 0.63
CA VAL A 71 -6.72 8.06 -0.03
C VAL A 71 -6.61 6.81 0.84
N GLU A 72 -6.51 6.92 2.16
CA GLU A 72 -6.37 5.77 3.04
C GLU A 72 -7.69 5.02 3.09
N LYS A 73 -8.80 5.73 3.35
CA LYS A 73 -10.14 5.11 3.37
C LYS A 73 -10.50 4.44 2.04
N MET A 74 -10.08 5.02 0.92
CA MET A 74 -10.33 4.46 -0.41
C MET A 74 -9.42 3.27 -0.74
N SER A 75 -8.18 3.27 -0.25
CA SER A 75 -7.17 2.28 -0.62
C SER A 75 -7.18 1.04 0.25
N VAL A 76 -7.38 1.18 1.57
CA VAL A 76 -7.27 0.06 2.53
C VAL A 76 -8.14 -1.14 2.15
N PRO A 77 -9.45 -0.99 1.86
CA PRO A 77 -10.30 -2.13 1.51
C PRO A 77 -9.79 -2.86 0.26
N LEU A 78 -9.27 -2.12 -0.72
CA LEU A 78 -8.75 -2.68 -1.96
C LEU A 78 -7.41 -3.38 -1.74
N LEU A 79 -6.54 -2.86 -0.87
CA LEU A 79 -5.30 -3.54 -0.49
C LEU A 79 -5.60 -4.87 0.22
N LEU A 80 -6.56 -4.89 1.15
CA LEU A 80 -7.03 -6.11 1.81
C LEU A 80 -7.62 -7.16 0.83
N GLN A 81 -8.12 -6.70 -0.32
CA GLN A 81 -8.64 -7.53 -1.42
C GLN A 81 -7.57 -7.90 -2.47
N ASP A 82 -6.28 -7.63 -2.24
CA ASP A 82 -5.19 -7.85 -3.20
C ASP A 82 -5.34 -7.05 -4.51
N LYS A 83 -6.09 -5.93 -4.48
CA LYS A 83 -6.35 -5.08 -5.65
C LYS A 83 -5.34 -3.93 -5.74
N VAL A 84 -4.06 -4.23 -5.49
CA VAL A 84 -2.97 -3.24 -5.51
C VAL A 84 -2.94 -2.46 -6.82
N ALA A 85 -3.05 -3.13 -7.97
CA ALA A 85 -2.99 -2.47 -9.26
C ALA A 85 -4.08 -1.40 -9.46
N LEU A 86 -5.25 -1.58 -8.83
CA LEU A 86 -6.32 -0.58 -8.87
C LEU A 86 -5.97 0.63 -8.01
N VAL A 87 -5.37 0.41 -6.83
CA VAL A 87 -4.91 1.47 -5.93
C VAL A 87 -3.78 2.28 -6.58
N GLU A 88 -2.81 1.61 -7.21
CA GLU A 88 -1.73 2.30 -7.94
C GLU A 88 -2.27 3.17 -9.08
N ARG A 89 -3.29 2.71 -9.79
CA ARG A 89 -3.96 3.49 -10.84
C ARG A 89 -4.75 4.67 -10.27
N TYR A 90 -5.36 4.50 -9.10
CA TYR A 90 -6.14 5.55 -8.43
C TYR A 90 -5.26 6.76 -8.07
N VAL A 91 -4.06 6.51 -7.52
CA VAL A 91 -3.11 7.58 -7.14
C VAL A 91 -2.22 8.05 -8.30
N ALA A 92 -2.29 7.41 -9.47
CA ALA A 92 -1.45 7.74 -10.61
C ALA A 92 -1.69 9.20 -11.05
N GLY A 93 -0.59 9.96 -11.20
CA GLY A 93 -0.64 11.37 -11.56
C GLY A 93 -0.88 12.33 -10.39
N PHE A 94 -0.98 11.83 -9.14
CA PHE A 94 -1.15 12.65 -7.94
C PHE A 94 -0.01 12.38 -6.93
N PRO A 95 1.09 13.16 -6.97
CA PRO A 95 2.26 12.94 -6.11
C PRO A 95 1.96 12.94 -4.60
N ASP A 96 1.04 13.80 -4.15
CA ASP A 96 0.60 13.82 -2.75
C ASP A 96 -0.08 12.51 -2.33
N LEU A 97 -0.95 11.96 -3.19
CA LEU A 97 -1.64 10.71 -2.92
C LEU A 97 -0.69 9.51 -2.96
N GLN A 98 0.29 9.53 -3.87
CA GLN A 98 1.36 8.53 -3.92
C GLN A 98 2.18 8.51 -2.63
N ARG A 99 2.57 9.68 -2.11
CA ARG A 99 3.29 9.80 -0.83
C ARG A 99 2.46 9.28 0.34
N ARG A 100 1.18 9.68 0.43
CA ARG A 100 0.27 9.23 1.50
C ARG A 100 0.00 7.72 1.44
N LEU A 101 -0.19 7.16 0.24
CA LEU A 101 -0.31 5.72 0.05
C LEU A 101 0.94 4.97 0.52
N LEU A 102 2.12 5.47 0.15
CA LEU A 102 3.38 4.86 0.59
C LEU A 102 3.54 4.90 2.11
N ALA A 103 3.26 6.04 2.74
CA ALA A 103 3.31 6.17 4.20
C ALA A 103 2.34 5.20 4.90
N LEU A 104 1.12 5.06 4.37
CA LEU A 104 0.15 4.07 4.84
C LEU A 104 0.72 2.65 4.75
N MET A 105 1.21 2.25 3.57
CA MET A 105 1.75 0.90 3.37
C MET A 105 3.01 0.65 4.21
N ASP A 106 3.86 1.65 4.40
CA ASP A 106 5.04 1.56 5.26
C ASP A 106 4.67 1.38 6.74
N SER A 107 3.59 2.02 7.21
CA SER A 107 3.10 1.83 8.60
C SER A 107 2.77 0.36 8.90
N TRP A 108 2.31 -0.39 7.89
CA TRP A 108 2.03 -1.83 8.00
C TRP A 108 3.28 -2.70 7.95
N CYS A 109 4.44 -2.12 7.62
CA CYS A 109 5.74 -2.78 7.71
C CYS A 109 6.35 -2.69 9.11
N GLN A 110 5.74 -2.01 10.07
CA GLN A 110 6.28 -1.92 11.42
C GLN A 110 6.40 -3.33 12.06
N PRO A 111 7.50 -3.64 12.78
CA PRO A 111 7.59 -4.87 13.55
C PRO A 111 6.43 -5.02 14.54
N GLY A 112 5.82 -6.21 14.58
CA GLY A 112 4.67 -6.51 15.45
C GLY A 112 3.32 -6.03 14.92
N PHE A 113 3.27 -5.39 13.75
CA PHE A 113 2.01 -5.00 13.11
C PHE A 113 1.16 -6.22 12.73
N ASP A 114 -0.11 -6.23 13.11
CA ASP A 114 -1.09 -7.24 12.71
C ASP A 114 -2.13 -6.64 11.75
N ILE A 115 -2.10 -7.10 10.50
CA ILE A 115 -3.05 -6.68 9.46
C ILE A 115 -4.50 -7.05 9.81
N LYS A 116 -4.73 -8.03 10.70
CA LYS A 116 -6.07 -8.39 11.16
C LYS A 116 -6.76 -7.23 11.90
N ASP A 117 -6.01 -6.37 12.59
CA ASP A 117 -6.57 -5.21 13.27
C ASP A 117 -7.12 -4.18 12.28
N VAL A 118 -6.50 -4.05 11.12
CA VAL A 118 -7.03 -3.24 10.01
C VAL A 118 -8.22 -3.93 9.36
N ALA A 119 -8.14 -5.24 9.12
CA ALA A 119 -9.22 -6.00 8.48
C ALA A 119 -10.55 -5.94 9.28
N ARG A 120 -10.47 -5.90 10.62
CA ARG A 120 -11.65 -5.74 11.50
C ARG A 120 -12.43 -4.45 11.27
N GLN A 121 -11.79 -3.40 10.73
CA GLN A 121 -12.45 -2.13 10.41
C GLN A 121 -13.26 -2.19 9.11
N TYR A 122 -13.13 -3.28 8.35
CA TYR A 122 -13.78 -3.48 7.04
C TYR A 122 -14.42 -4.86 6.97
N PRO A 123 -15.47 -5.13 7.77
CA PRO A 123 -16.11 -6.45 7.83
C PRO A 123 -16.74 -6.88 6.49
N GLU A 124 -17.04 -5.94 5.60
CA GLU A 124 -17.57 -6.21 4.25
C GLU A 124 -16.49 -6.77 3.30
N VAL A 125 -15.22 -6.71 3.69
CA VAL A 125 -14.10 -7.20 2.87
C VAL A 125 -13.85 -8.68 3.16
N THR A 126 -14.14 -9.54 2.18
CA THR A 126 -13.55 -10.87 2.15
C THR A 126 -12.04 -10.73 1.93
N SER A 127 -11.27 -10.81 3.00
CA SER A 127 -9.82 -10.67 2.94
C SER A 127 -9.20 -11.92 2.31
N LEU A 128 -8.83 -11.84 1.03
CA LEU A 128 -8.38 -13.00 0.25
C LEU A 128 -6.90 -13.35 0.45
N SER A 129 -6.08 -12.44 1.00
CA SER A 129 -4.62 -12.69 1.10
C SER A 129 -3.89 -11.82 2.12
N LEU A 130 -4.32 -11.84 3.39
CA LEU A 130 -3.65 -11.11 4.48
C LEU A 130 -2.16 -11.46 4.62
N GLU A 131 -1.75 -12.67 4.24
CA GLU A 131 -0.35 -13.11 4.25
C GLU A 131 0.55 -12.28 3.32
N LYS A 132 0.02 -11.80 2.18
CA LYS A 132 0.75 -10.94 1.24
C LYS A 132 0.99 -9.53 1.81
N LEU A 133 0.17 -9.15 2.78
CA LEU A 133 0.30 -7.90 3.54
C LEU A 133 1.15 -8.08 4.81
N SER A 134 1.80 -9.23 4.99
CA SER A 134 2.79 -9.38 6.07
C SER A 134 3.90 -8.33 5.92
N PRO A 135 4.41 -7.77 7.03
CA PRO A 135 5.41 -6.69 7.01
C PRO A 135 6.60 -6.97 6.07
N LYS A 136 7.10 -8.22 6.09
CA LYS A 136 8.21 -8.68 5.25
C LYS A 136 7.89 -8.64 3.75
N VAL A 137 6.73 -9.16 3.33
CA VAL A 137 6.35 -9.19 1.91
C VAL A 137 6.02 -7.78 1.43
N LEU A 138 5.26 -7.04 2.23
CA LEU A 138 4.85 -5.67 1.94
C LEU A 138 6.04 -4.72 1.80
N SER A 139 7.09 -4.87 2.61
CA SER A 139 8.30 -4.02 2.54
C SER A 139 8.91 -3.97 1.14
N ARG A 140 8.96 -5.11 0.43
CA ARG A 140 9.49 -5.18 -0.94
C ARG A 140 8.64 -4.37 -1.91
N GLN A 141 7.32 -4.43 -1.73
CA GLN A 141 6.39 -3.68 -2.55
C GLN A 141 6.47 -2.18 -2.27
N VAL A 142 6.59 -1.78 -1.01
CA VAL A 142 6.80 -0.38 -0.60
C VAL A 142 8.07 0.18 -1.24
N LEU A 143 9.20 -0.51 -1.14
CA LEU A 143 10.47 -0.05 -1.73
C LEU A 143 10.39 0.08 -3.26
N ARG A 144 9.78 -0.90 -3.94
CA ARG A 144 9.56 -0.83 -5.39
C ARG A 144 8.69 0.37 -5.79
N LEU A 145 7.64 0.65 -5.03
CA LEU A 145 6.76 1.80 -5.29
C LEU A 145 7.43 3.12 -4.96
N GLN A 146 8.24 3.16 -3.89
CA GLN A 146 9.04 4.32 -3.51
C GLN A 146 9.98 4.74 -4.64
N GLU A 147 10.72 3.78 -5.22
CA GLU A 147 11.58 4.03 -6.39
C GLU A 147 10.75 4.51 -7.60
N ARG A 148 9.66 3.82 -7.91
CA ARG A 148 8.79 4.15 -9.05
C ARG A 148 8.19 5.55 -8.96
N TYR A 149 7.85 6.00 -7.75
CA TYR A 149 7.26 7.32 -7.53
C TYR A 149 8.31 8.41 -7.28
N GLY A 150 9.61 8.07 -7.24
CA GLY A 150 10.68 9.02 -6.95
C GLY A 150 10.56 9.64 -5.55
N VAL A 151 10.04 8.88 -4.59
CA VAL A 151 9.79 9.34 -3.22
C VAL A 151 11.04 9.17 -2.36
N ALA A 152 11.30 10.15 -1.48
CA ALA A 152 12.48 10.14 -0.62
C ALA A 152 12.50 8.89 0.30
N PRO A 153 13.64 8.21 0.47
CA PRO A 153 13.74 7.02 1.33
C PRO A 153 13.31 7.23 2.78
N ALA A 154 13.43 8.48 3.28
CA ALA A 154 13.01 8.86 4.63
C ALA A 154 11.50 8.67 4.90
N LEU A 155 10.66 8.54 3.85
CA LEU A 155 9.23 8.29 3.99
C LEU A 155 8.88 6.81 4.20
N CYS A 156 9.83 5.90 4.01
CA CYS A 156 9.61 4.45 4.15
C CYS A 156 10.57 3.79 5.17
N PRO A 157 10.67 4.30 6.42
CA PRO A 157 11.62 3.80 7.40
C PRO A 157 11.38 2.34 7.79
N ASN A 158 10.13 1.88 7.85
CA ASN A 158 9.82 0.51 8.27
C ASN A 158 10.20 -0.50 7.18
N ALA A 159 9.90 -0.21 5.91
CA ALA A 159 10.30 -1.04 4.79
C ALA A 159 11.84 -1.09 4.65
N ALA A 160 12.52 0.04 4.83
CA ALA A 160 13.98 0.10 4.86
C ALA A 160 14.58 -0.74 6.01
N MET A 161 13.91 -0.80 7.17
CA MET A 161 14.31 -1.67 8.28
C MET A 161 14.36 -3.15 7.87
N TRP A 162 13.34 -3.63 7.14
CA TRP A 162 13.32 -5.01 6.62
C TRP A 162 14.41 -5.27 5.60
N GLN A 163 14.77 -4.28 4.77
CA GLN A 163 15.89 -4.38 3.85
C GLN A 163 17.22 -4.51 4.60
N ARG A 164 17.43 -3.72 5.66
CA ARG A 164 18.61 -3.82 6.53
C ARG A 164 18.69 -5.19 7.21
N LEU A 165 17.56 -5.72 7.69
CA LEU A 165 17.52 -7.08 8.24
C LEU A 165 17.87 -8.15 7.20
N ALA A 166 17.42 -8.01 5.95
CA ALA A 166 17.79 -8.93 4.88
C ALA A 166 19.30 -8.89 4.58
N ALA A 167 19.89 -7.68 4.54
CA ALA A 167 21.33 -7.51 4.41
C ALA A 167 22.10 -8.11 5.58
N LEU A 168 21.60 -7.93 6.81
CA LEU A 168 22.19 -8.52 8.02
C LEU A 168 22.21 -10.06 7.96
N ARG A 169 21.09 -10.68 7.58
CA ARG A 169 21.01 -12.14 7.40
C ARG A 169 21.99 -12.65 6.36
N HIS A 170 22.14 -11.92 5.26
CA HIS A 170 23.12 -12.23 4.21
C HIS A 170 24.57 -12.17 4.73
N LEU A 171 24.91 -11.13 5.49
CA LEU A 171 26.25 -11.01 6.09
C LEU A 171 26.55 -12.13 7.09
N CYS A 172 25.57 -12.53 7.91
CA CYS A 172 25.71 -13.68 8.80
C CYS A 172 25.95 -14.96 8.01
N HIS A 173 25.20 -15.20 6.93
CA HIS A 173 25.40 -16.37 6.08
C HIS A 173 26.82 -16.40 5.48
N LYS A 174 27.29 -15.28 4.92
CA LYS A 174 28.66 -15.16 4.39
C LYS A 174 29.73 -15.43 5.44
N ARG A 175 29.53 -14.96 6.67
CA ARG A 175 30.52 -15.08 7.75
C ARG A 175 30.57 -16.48 8.37
N PHE A 176 29.41 -17.07 8.67
CA PHE A 176 29.30 -18.28 9.49
C PHE A 176 29.10 -19.55 8.67
N VAL A 177 28.48 -19.46 7.49
CA VAL A 177 28.22 -20.61 6.62
C VAL A 177 29.26 -20.69 5.52
N GLU A 178 29.39 -19.66 4.69
CA GLU A 178 30.34 -19.65 3.57
C GLU A 178 31.79 -19.43 4.00
N LYS A 179 32.00 -18.82 5.18
CA LYS A 179 33.31 -18.39 5.68
C LYS A 179 34.07 -17.50 4.67
N SER A 180 33.32 -16.77 3.84
CA SER A 180 33.82 -15.94 2.74
C SER A 180 34.10 -14.48 3.14
N LEU A 181 33.78 -14.11 4.40
CA LEU A 181 33.90 -12.74 4.93
C LEU A 181 34.78 -12.71 6.19
N SER A 182 35.77 -11.81 6.21
CA SER A 182 36.64 -11.61 7.37
C SER A 182 35.87 -11.00 8.56
N GLN A 183 36.41 -11.19 9.77
CA GLN A 183 35.80 -10.66 10.99
C GLN A 183 35.76 -9.12 11.01
N GLU A 184 36.82 -8.46 10.58
CA GLU A 184 36.92 -7.00 10.52
C GLU A 184 35.88 -6.42 9.56
N ASN A 185 35.84 -6.92 8.32
CA ASN A 185 34.84 -6.51 7.34
C ASN A 185 33.42 -6.80 7.83
N TRP A 186 33.18 -7.96 8.45
CA TRP A 186 31.87 -8.27 9.01
C TRP A 186 31.46 -7.28 10.10
N ALA A 187 32.35 -6.98 11.05
CA ALA A 187 32.07 -6.08 12.17
C ALA A 187 31.74 -4.66 11.69
N ASP A 188 32.47 -4.16 10.70
CA ASP A 188 32.25 -2.82 10.14
C ASP A 188 30.89 -2.72 9.42
N HIS A 189 30.57 -3.69 8.56
CA HIS A 189 29.29 -3.70 7.84
C HIS A 189 28.10 -3.88 8.79
N VAL A 190 28.22 -4.78 9.77
CA VAL A 190 27.15 -5.02 10.75
C VAL A 190 26.93 -3.79 11.61
N ARG A 191 27.99 -3.13 12.09
CA ARG A 191 27.88 -1.89 12.88
C ARG A 191 27.04 -0.85 12.14
N GLY A 192 27.40 -0.52 10.90
CA GLY A 192 26.64 0.45 10.09
C GLY A 192 25.18 0.05 9.85
N LEU A 193 24.88 -1.26 9.81
CA LEU A 193 23.52 -1.77 9.63
C LEU A 193 22.67 -1.78 10.91
N VAL A 194 23.24 -1.83 12.11
CA VAL A 194 22.45 -2.00 13.37
C VAL A 194 22.55 -0.82 14.33
N GLU A 195 23.52 0.08 14.16
CA GLU A 195 23.85 1.13 15.14
C GLU A 195 22.65 1.96 15.60
N GLN A 196 21.75 2.32 14.67
CA GLN A 196 20.59 3.18 14.95
C GLN A 196 19.28 2.43 15.21
N SER A 197 19.31 1.10 15.37
CA SER A 197 18.07 0.31 15.51
C SER A 197 18.19 -0.76 16.60
N PRO A 198 17.62 -0.52 17.80
CA PRO A 198 17.56 -1.52 18.87
C PRO A 198 16.92 -2.83 18.41
N TRP A 199 15.89 -2.73 17.56
CA TRP A 199 15.24 -3.92 17.01
C TRP A 199 16.19 -4.75 16.13
N LEU A 200 17.01 -4.12 15.27
CA LEU A 200 18.02 -4.85 14.49
C LEU A 200 19.15 -5.42 15.36
N GLN A 201 19.50 -4.74 16.45
CA GLN A 201 20.46 -5.26 17.43
C GLN A 201 19.93 -6.54 18.09
N GLU A 202 18.66 -6.56 18.49
CA GLU A 202 18.02 -7.76 19.02
C GLU A 202 17.96 -8.90 17.98
N GLN A 203 17.61 -8.58 16.74
CA GLN A 203 17.62 -9.55 15.64
C GLN A 203 19.03 -10.12 15.37
N LEU A 204 20.08 -9.29 15.47
CA LEU A 204 21.47 -9.75 15.37
C LEU A 204 21.79 -10.75 16.49
N SER A 205 21.43 -10.44 17.75
CA SER A 205 21.67 -11.35 18.87
C SER A 205 21.00 -12.71 18.64
N GLN A 206 19.75 -12.73 18.18
CA GLN A 206 19.04 -13.98 17.85
C GLN A 206 19.74 -14.76 16.72
N LEU A 207 20.20 -14.07 15.66
CA LEU A 207 20.94 -14.71 14.57
C LEU A 207 22.27 -15.30 15.06
N LEU A 208 23.01 -14.59 15.92
CA LEU A 208 24.28 -15.08 16.47
C LEU A 208 24.09 -16.30 17.36
N VAL A 209 23.06 -16.33 18.21
CA VAL A 209 22.72 -17.50 19.02
C VAL A 209 22.42 -18.70 18.12
N SER A 210 21.61 -18.51 17.07
CA SER A 210 21.27 -19.60 16.13
C SER A 210 22.46 -20.19 15.37
N HIS A 211 23.54 -19.42 15.19
CA HIS A 211 24.78 -19.88 14.59
C HIS A 211 25.82 -20.35 15.62
N GLY A 212 25.58 -20.05 16.90
CA GLY A 212 26.44 -20.35 18.04
C GLY A 212 26.04 -21.60 18.81
N ASP A 213 24.96 -22.29 18.44
CA ASP A 213 24.63 -23.64 18.91
C ASP A 213 25.42 -24.68 18.10
N PRO A 214 26.58 -25.17 18.57
CA PRO A 214 27.05 -26.47 18.16
C PRO A 214 26.04 -27.48 18.71
N VAL A 215 25.36 -28.19 17.82
CA VAL A 215 24.84 -29.52 18.15
C VAL A 215 26.04 -30.30 18.70
N THR A 216 26.05 -30.48 20.01
CA THR A 216 26.93 -31.40 20.74
C THR A 216 26.82 -32.81 20.19
#